data_AF-A0A1Q4DYL5-F1
#
_entry.id   AF-A0A1Q4DYL5-F1
#
_cell.length_a   1.000
_cell.length_b   1.000
_cell.length_c   1.000
_cell.angle_alpha   90.00
_cell.angle_beta   90.00
_cell.angle_gamma   90.00
#
_symmetry.space_group_name_H-M   'P 1'
#
loop_
_entity.id
_entity.type
_entity.pdbx_description
1 polymer ?
#
loop_
_entity_poly.entity_id
_entity_poly.type
_entity_poly.pdbx_seq_one_letter_code
_entity_poly.pdbx_strand_id
1 'polypeptide(L)'
;MTTAFARALDGDQAELVRCDGGIVPLDVERWRGAVAGEDHWLLARCRGSTIDLGCGPGRFIEALEARGVRALGVDLAPEAVAQCLSRGVSVVHADVFGPLPDEGSWAHVLLVDGNVGIGGDPVALLRRAAALICATGSVIVELDATEPGLWCGHAQLRSSHAMGSPFPWASAGTAALPRLAGQAGLRPSVTYRGRRSFAELVPLTA
;
A
#
# COMPACT_ATOMS: atom_id res chain seq x y z
N MET A 1 -17.30 -4.66 -1.32
CA MET A 1 -16.23 -5.49 -0.74
C MET A 1 -16.80 -6.86 -0.36
N THR A 2 -15.99 -7.92 -0.38
CA THR A 2 -16.47 -9.30 -0.17
C THR A 2 -16.34 -9.69 1.30
N THR A 3 -17.17 -10.64 1.76
CA THR A 3 -17.20 -11.13 3.16
C THR A 3 -15.83 -11.62 3.65
N ALA A 4 -14.98 -12.12 2.74
CA ALA A 4 -13.64 -12.61 3.09
C ALA A 4 -12.70 -11.49 3.55
N PHE A 5 -12.79 -10.30 2.96
CA PHE A 5 -11.92 -9.19 3.33
C PHE A 5 -12.33 -8.57 4.66
N ALA A 6 -13.63 -8.39 4.89
CA ALA A 6 -14.15 -7.94 6.18
C ALA A 6 -13.66 -8.85 7.32
N ARG A 7 -13.75 -10.17 7.11
CA ARG A 7 -13.24 -11.19 8.03
C ARG A 7 -11.73 -11.07 8.28
N ALA A 8 -10.95 -10.88 7.22
CA ALA A 8 -9.51 -10.65 7.38
C ALA A 8 -9.26 -9.40 8.23
N LEU A 9 -9.95 -8.28 7.98
CA LEU A 9 -9.83 -7.07 8.80
C LEU A 9 -10.27 -7.27 10.26
N ASP A 10 -11.14 -8.24 10.54
CA ASP A 10 -11.55 -8.65 11.88
C ASP A 10 -10.58 -9.63 12.56
N GLY A 11 -9.58 -10.13 11.83
CA GLY A 11 -8.52 -10.99 12.35
C GLY A 11 -8.56 -12.45 11.88
N ASP A 12 -9.49 -12.83 11.00
CA ASP A 12 -9.46 -14.17 10.41
C ASP A 12 -8.19 -14.31 9.56
N GLN A 13 -7.47 -15.43 9.73
CA GLN A 13 -6.34 -15.76 8.86
C GLN A 13 -6.79 -15.77 7.39
N ALA A 14 -5.99 -15.14 6.54
CA ALA A 14 -6.32 -14.94 5.14
C ALA A 14 -5.11 -15.06 4.22
N GLU A 15 -5.39 -15.34 2.96
CA GLU A 15 -4.41 -15.58 1.92
C GLU A 15 -4.97 -15.10 0.58
N LEU A 16 -4.09 -14.55 -0.27
CA LEU A 16 -4.41 -14.23 -1.65
C LEU A 16 -4.17 -15.48 -2.51
N VAL A 17 -5.23 -15.94 -3.16
CA VAL A 17 -5.19 -17.02 -4.14
C VAL A 17 -5.14 -16.39 -5.53
N ARG A 18 -4.01 -16.55 -6.22
CA ARG A 18 -3.76 -16.06 -7.57
C ARG A 18 -4.42 -16.98 -8.61
N CYS A 19 -4.78 -16.42 -9.76
CA CYS A 19 -5.41 -17.19 -10.85
C CYS A 19 -4.50 -18.26 -11.48
N ASP A 20 -3.18 -18.20 -11.24
CA ASP A 20 -2.22 -19.24 -11.63
C ASP A 20 -2.03 -20.33 -10.56
N GLY A 21 -2.83 -20.30 -9.48
CA GLY A 21 -2.75 -21.23 -8.36
C GLY A 21 -1.74 -20.83 -7.29
N GLY A 22 -1.00 -19.73 -7.47
CA GLY A 22 -0.10 -19.20 -6.44
C GLY A 22 -0.86 -18.76 -5.18
N ILE A 23 -0.28 -19.01 -4.02
CA ILE A 23 -0.85 -18.64 -2.73
C ILE A 23 0.11 -17.69 -2.03
N VAL A 24 -0.38 -16.50 -1.67
CA VAL A 24 0.39 -15.51 -0.90
C VAL A 24 -0.26 -15.36 0.48
N PRO A 25 0.41 -15.76 1.57
CA PRO A 25 -0.11 -15.58 2.90
C PRO A 25 -0.18 -14.09 3.25
N LEU A 26 -1.24 -13.69 3.95
CA LEU A 26 -1.39 -12.32 4.44
C LEU A 26 -1.12 -12.26 5.94
N ASP A 27 -0.37 -11.24 6.34
CA ASP A 27 -0.09 -10.98 7.75
C ASP A 27 -1.18 -10.08 8.34
N VAL A 28 -2.34 -10.69 8.55
CA VAL A 28 -3.55 -10.03 9.04
C VAL A 28 -3.34 -9.42 10.43
N GLU A 29 -2.55 -10.08 11.29
CA GLU A 29 -2.23 -9.57 12.62
C GLU A 29 -1.47 -8.25 12.53
N ARG A 30 -0.49 -8.15 11.63
CA ARG A 30 0.25 -6.90 11.38
C ARG A 30 -0.64 -5.76 10.91
N TRP A 31 -1.66 -6.01 10.10
CA TRP A 31 -2.56 -4.95 9.62
C TRP A 31 -3.27 -4.23 10.77
N ARG A 32 -3.61 -4.97 11.82
CA ARG A 32 -4.33 -4.49 13.00
C ARG A 32 -3.41 -4.00 14.12
N GLY A 33 -2.14 -4.41 14.09
CA GLY A 33 -1.13 -4.03 15.07
C GLY A 33 -0.63 -2.60 14.88
N ALA A 34 0.04 -2.10 15.92
CA ALA A 34 0.83 -0.88 15.80
C ALA A 34 2.03 -1.09 14.86
N VAL A 35 2.56 0.00 14.32
CA VAL A 35 3.79 -0.02 13.52
C VAL A 35 4.93 -0.68 14.31
N ALA A 36 5.65 -1.60 13.67
CA ALA A 36 6.65 -2.41 14.36
C ALA A 36 7.82 -2.78 13.45
N GLY A 37 8.97 -3.10 14.07
CA GLY A 37 10.15 -3.61 13.36
C GLY A 37 10.57 -2.72 12.19
N GLU A 38 10.59 -3.29 10.99
CA GLU A 38 11.07 -2.62 9.78
C GLU A 38 10.14 -1.51 9.25
N ASP A 39 8.91 -1.36 9.79
CA ASP A 39 8.05 -0.18 9.56
C ASP A 39 8.76 1.13 9.93
N HIS A 40 9.68 1.09 10.90
CA HIS A 40 10.41 2.28 11.31
C HIS A 40 11.29 2.86 10.20
N TRP A 41 11.70 2.03 9.23
CA TRP A 41 12.48 2.49 8.10
C TRP A 41 11.70 3.46 7.20
N LEU A 42 10.44 3.12 6.87
CA LEU A 42 9.61 3.99 6.03
C LEU A 42 9.13 5.21 6.82
N LEU A 43 8.79 5.01 8.09
CA LEU A 43 8.31 6.08 8.96
C LEU A 43 9.38 7.14 9.25
N ALA A 44 10.67 6.77 9.24
CA ALA A 44 11.77 7.72 9.40
C ALA A 44 11.93 8.66 8.20
N ARG A 45 11.37 8.31 7.03
CA ARG A 45 11.40 9.11 5.79
C ARG A 45 10.20 10.03 5.65
N CYS A 46 9.08 9.67 6.26
CA CYS A 46 7.85 10.46 6.23
C CYS A 46 7.92 11.64 7.21
N ARG A 47 8.55 12.75 6.79
CA ARG A 47 8.65 13.98 7.61
C ARG A 47 7.69 15.08 7.16
N GLY A 48 7.19 15.02 5.93
CA GLY A 48 6.15 15.92 5.44
C GLY A 48 4.77 15.24 5.42
N SER A 49 3.76 15.93 4.87
CA SER A 49 2.41 15.39 4.73
C SER A 49 2.40 14.07 3.96
N THR A 50 1.67 13.07 4.47
CA THR A 50 1.69 11.71 3.90
C THR A 50 0.29 11.20 3.59
N ILE A 51 0.10 10.62 2.41
CA ILE A 51 -1.12 9.88 2.04
C ILE A 51 -0.81 8.38 1.89
N ASP A 52 -1.62 7.51 2.49
CA ASP A 52 -1.45 6.05 2.44
C ASP A 52 -2.55 5.41 1.60
N LEU A 53 -2.16 4.75 0.50
CA LEU A 53 -3.09 4.19 -0.49
C LEU A 53 -3.33 2.70 -0.18
N GLY A 54 -4.57 2.36 0.15
CA GLY A 54 -4.94 1.05 0.71
C GLY A 54 -4.57 0.94 2.19
N CYS A 55 -4.83 2.00 2.97
CA CYS A 55 -4.27 2.13 4.32
C CYS A 55 -4.71 1.06 5.32
N GLY A 56 -5.74 0.26 4.99
CA GLY A 56 -6.33 -0.73 5.88
C GLY A 56 -6.76 -0.08 7.20
N PRO A 57 -6.50 -0.73 8.35
CA PRO A 57 -6.77 -0.16 9.67
C PRO A 57 -5.93 1.07 10.04
N GLY A 58 -5.14 1.65 9.13
CA GLY A 58 -4.57 2.98 9.31
C GLY A 58 -3.40 3.06 10.30
N ARG A 59 -2.69 1.95 10.56
CA ARG A 59 -1.58 1.92 11.53
C ARG A 59 -0.48 2.93 11.23
N PHE A 60 -0.21 3.21 9.94
CA PHE A 60 0.79 4.21 9.55
C PHE A 60 0.29 5.64 9.76
N ILE A 61 -0.99 5.88 9.49
CA ILE A 61 -1.62 7.18 9.71
C ILE A 61 -1.58 7.54 11.20
N GLU A 62 -2.02 6.62 12.07
CA GLU A 62 -1.98 6.78 13.52
C GLU A 62 -0.55 7.09 14.01
N ALA A 63 0.44 6.33 13.52
CA ALA A 63 1.84 6.53 13.89
C ALA A 63 2.44 7.85 13.40
N LEU A 64 1.97 8.38 12.28
CA LEU A 64 2.42 9.66 11.73
C LEU A 64 1.75 10.84 12.46
N GLU A 65 0.45 10.74 12.73
CA GLU A 65 -0.29 11.73 13.51
C GLU A 65 0.27 11.87 14.93
N ALA A 66 0.65 10.76 15.57
CA ALA A 66 1.33 10.75 16.87
C ALA A 66 2.68 11.49 16.85
N ARG A 67 3.29 11.70 15.68
CA ARG A 67 4.54 12.47 15.48
C ARG A 67 4.28 13.91 15.06
N GLY A 68 3.03 14.35 15.01
CA GLY A 68 2.64 15.65 14.49
C GLY A 68 2.75 15.79 12.97
N VAL A 69 2.84 14.66 12.24
CA VAL A 69 2.84 14.67 10.77
C VAL A 69 1.40 14.59 10.28
N ARG A 70 1.02 15.51 9.40
CA ARG A 70 -0.28 15.45 8.72
C ARG A 70 -0.35 14.18 7.87
N ALA A 71 -1.32 13.31 8.13
CA ALA A 71 -1.50 12.07 7.38
C ALA A 71 -2.95 11.85 6.96
N LEU A 72 -3.16 11.11 5.86
CA LEU A 72 -4.49 10.69 5.38
C LEU A 72 -4.45 9.27 4.84
N GLY A 73 -5.33 8.41 5.34
CA GLY A 73 -5.56 7.09 4.77
C GLY A 73 -6.60 7.13 3.64
N VAL A 74 -6.40 6.32 2.60
CA VAL A 74 -7.38 6.06 1.55
C VAL A 74 -7.63 4.56 1.49
N ASP A 75 -8.88 4.14 1.60
CA ASP A 75 -9.23 2.73 1.44
C ASP A 75 -10.60 2.57 0.78
N LEU A 76 -10.77 1.50 0.00
CA LEU A 76 -12.04 1.07 -0.58
C LEU A 76 -12.87 0.24 0.40
N ALA A 77 -12.30 -0.09 1.56
CA ALA A 77 -12.87 -0.99 2.52
C ALA A 77 -13.72 -0.31 3.59
N PRO A 78 -15.06 -0.48 3.58
CA PRO A 78 -15.90 0.14 4.60
C PRO A 78 -15.51 -0.28 6.02
N GLU A 79 -15.12 -1.53 6.23
CA GLU A 79 -14.71 -2.05 7.52
C GLU A 79 -13.39 -1.42 8.00
N ALA A 80 -12.40 -1.27 7.11
CA ALA A 80 -11.13 -0.63 7.45
C ALA A 80 -11.33 0.85 7.79
N VAL A 81 -12.15 1.55 6.98
CA VAL A 81 -12.53 2.94 7.21
C VAL A 81 -13.25 3.08 8.55
N ALA A 82 -14.22 2.22 8.86
CA ALA A 82 -14.93 2.24 10.14
C ALA A 82 -13.98 2.03 11.33
N GLN A 83 -13.02 1.10 11.20
CA GLN A 83 -11.99 0.89 12.21
C GLN A 83 -11.13 2.15 12.43
N CYS A 84 -10.66 2.80 11.38
CA CYS A 84 -9.90 4.06 11.47
C CYS A 84 -10.73 5.15 12.18
N LEU A 85 -11.96 5.39 11.72
CA LEU A 85 -12.83 6.42 12.29
C LEU A 85 -13.14 6.17 13.77
N SER A 86 -13.34 4.91 14.18
CA SER A 86 -13.58 4.54 15.58
C SER A 86 -12.41 4.89 16.52
N ARG A 87 -11.19 5.01 15.98
CA ARG A 87 -9.98 5.41 16.70
C ARG A 87 -9.60 6.88 16.48
N GLY A 88 -10.37 7.63 15.71
CA GLY A 88 -10.06 9.03 15.36
C GLY A 88 -8.94 9.18 14.33
N VAL A 89 -8.61 8.12 13.58
CA VAL A 89 -7.58 8.14 12.53
C VAL A 89 -8.14 8.76 11.25
N SER A 90 -7.42 9.70 10.65
CA SER A 90 -7.84 10.41 9.43
C SER A 90 -7.89 9.47 8.22
N VAL A 91 -9.09 9.24 7.66
CA VAL A 91 -9.30 8.35 6.52
C VAL A 91 -10.42 8.84 5.59
N VAL A 92 -10.32 8.54 4.30
CA VAL A 92 -11.42 8.67 3.33
C VAL A 92 -11.76 7.32 2.70
N HIS A 93 -13.07 7.06 2.57
CA HIS A 93 -13.58 5.91 1.80
C HIS A 93 -13.60 6.29 0.31
N ALA A 94 -12.57 5.90 -0.43
CA ALA A 94 -12.41 6.28 -1.82
C ALA A 94 -11.58 5.26 -2.62
N ASP A 95 -11.78 5.26 -3.94
CA ASP A 95 -10.89 4.58 -4.87
C ASP A 95 -9.60 5.38 -5.03
N VAL A 96 -8.44 4.71 -4.91
CA VAL A 96 -7.12 5.32 -5.08
C VAL A 96 -6.90 5.92 -6.48
N PHE A 97 -7.63 5.43 -7.49
CA PHE A 97 -7.62 5.95 -8.85
C PHE A 97 -8.61 7.09 -9.09
N GLY A 98 -9.57 7.30 -8.18
CA GLY A 98 -10.50 8.42 -8.22
C GLY A 98 -9.90 9.70 -7.61
N PRO A 99 -10.63 10.85 -7.65
CA PRO A 99 -10.16 12.10 -7.06
C PRO A 99 -9.90 11.98 -5.55
N LEU A 100 -8.76 12.51 -5.10
CA LEU A 100 -8.33 12.49 -3.70
C LEU A 100 -8.05 13.93 -3.21
N PRO A 101 -8.11 14.18 -1.89
CA PRO A 101 -7.75 15.48 -1.34
C PRO A 101 -6.30 15.86 -1.65
N ASP A 102 -6.07 17.15 -1.93
CA ASP A 102 -4.74 17.76 -1.99
C ASP A 102 -3.75 17.13 -3.00
N GLU A 103 -4.27 16.63 -4.13
CA GLU A 103 -3.43 16.09 -5.21
C GLU A 103 -2.34 17.08 -5.65
N GLY A 104 -1.14 16.56 -5.90
CA GLY A 104 0.04 17.35 -6.27
C GLY A 104 0.70 18.10 -5.12
N SER A 105 0.25 17.93 -3.87
CA SER A 105 0.80 18.67 -2.71
C SER A 105 1.28 17.78 -1.56
N TRP A 106 1.08 16.46 -1.64
CA TRP A 106 1.58 15.54 -0.62
C TRP A 106 3.10 15.47 -0.66
N ALA A 107 3.76 15.47 0.50
CA ALA A 107 5.20 15.24 0.54
C ALA A 107 5.52 13.76 0.29
N HIS A 108 4.68 12.86 0.77
CA HIS A 108 4.90 11.42 0.61
C HIS A 108 3.61 10.66 0.27
N VAL A 109 3.75 9.61 -0.55
CA VAL A 109 2.72 8.58 -0.75
C VAL A 109 3.25 7.25 -0.23
N LEU A 110 2.42 6.47 0.46
CA LEU A 110 2.73 5.11 0.91
C LEU A 110 1.96 4.06 0.10
N LEU A 111 2.66 2.98 -0.23
CA LEU A 111 2.12 1.74 -0.81
C LEU A 111 2.77 0.55 -0.09
N VAL A 112 2.17 0.10 1.01
CA VAL A 112 2.74 -0.89 1.93
C VAL A 112 1.88 -2.16 1.97
N ASP A 113 2.40 -3.29 2.44
CA ASP A 113 1.73 -4.58 2.55
C ASP A 113 1.23 -5.15 1.22
N GLY A 114 2.00 -4.92 0.15
CA GLY A 114 1.66 -5.38 -1.20
C GLY A 114 0.73 -4.43 -1.95
N ASN A 115 0.38 -3.27 -1.40
CA ASN A 115 -0.52 -2.31 -2.04
C ASN A 115 -0.04 -1.77 -3.39
N VAL A 116 1.27 -1.90 -3.71
CA VAL A 116 1.78 -1.65 -5.06
C VAL A 116 1.08 -2.51 -6.14
N GLY A 117 0.39 -3.57 -5.73
CA GLY A 117 -0.41 -4.46 -6.56
C GLY A 117 -1.84 -4.02 -6.86
N ILE A 118 -2.36 -2.98 -6.19
CA ILE A 118 -3.75 -2.52 -6.35
C ILE A 118 -4.04 -2.20 -7.82
N GLY A 119 -5.15 -2.74 -8.34
CA GLY A 119 -5.61 -2.52 -9.71
C GLY A 119 -4.89 -3.38 -10.77
N GLY A 120 -3.90 -4.20 -10.38
CA GLY A 120 -3.21 -5.13 -11.29
C GLY A 120 -2.23 -4.48 -12.27
N ASP A 121 -2.11 -3.15 -12.25
CA ASP A 121 -1.14 -2.38 -13.04
C ASP A 121 -0.30 -1.50 -12.11
N PRO A 122 0.85 -2.01 -11.62
CA PRO A 122 1.75 -1.23 -10.78
C PRO A 122 2.29 0.04 -11.44
N VAL A 123 2.41 0.09 -12.78
CA VAL A 123 2.88 1.30 -13.46
C VAL A 123 1.81 2.38 -13.41
N ALA A 124 0.55 2.02 -13.66
CA ALA A 124 -0.57 2.95 -13.53
C ALA A 124 -0.71 3.46 -12.09
N LEU A 125 -0.59 2.59 -11.10
CA LEU A 125 -0.65 2.98 -9.69
C LEU A 125 0.53 3.86 -9.28
N LEU A 126 1.75 3.58 -9.74
CA LEU A 126 2.91 4.43 -9.47
C LEU A 126 2.79 5.81 -10.15
N ARG A 127 2.23 5.89 -11.36
CA ARG A 127 1.90 7.18 -12.00
C ARG A 127 0.84 7.94 -11.21
N ARG A 128 -0.18 7.23 -10.70
CA ARG A 128 -1.19 7.82 -9.84
C ARG A 128 -0.56 8.38 -8.57
N ALA A 129 0.30 7.61 -7.90
CA ALA A 129 1.05 8.07 -6.73
C ALA A 129 1.94 9.29 -7.04
N ALA A 130 2.63 9.29 -8.19
CA ALA A 130 3.45 10.42 -8.62
C ALA A 130 2.62 11.71 -8.84
N ALA A 131 1.36 11.59 -9.27
CA ALA A 131 0.47 12.74 -9.42
C ALA A 131 -0.04 13.32 -8.09
N LEU A 132 0.02 12.55 -7.00
CA LEU A 132 -0.41 13.00 -5.68
C LEU A 132 0.67 13.81 -4.95
N ILE A 133 1.95 13.59 -5.28
CA ILE A 133 3.06 14.23 -4.59
C ILE A 133 3.40 15.61 -5.16
N CYS A 134 3.99 16.47 -4.34
CA CYS A 134 4.62 17.70 -4.79
C CYS A 134 5.92 17.41 -5.56
N ALA A 135 6.48 18.43 -6.22
CA ALA A 135 7.67 18.29 -7.07
C ALA A 135 8.90 17.70 -6.35
N THR A 136 9.03 17.90 -5.04
CA THR A 136 10.12 17.36 -4.21
C THR A 136 9.68 16.17 -3.36
N GLY A 137 8.48 15.64 -3.57
CA GLY A 137 7.92 14.55 -2.79
C GLY A 137 8.46 13.18 -3.21
N SER A 138 8.04 12.14 -2.48
CA SER A 138 8.44 10.77 -2.75
C SER A 138 7.30 9.75 -2.60
N VAL A 139 7.42 8.64 -3.33
CA VAL A 139 6.54 7.48 -3.18
C VAL A 139 7.34 6.39 -2.47
N ILE A 140 6.90 5.93 -1.32
CA ILE A 140 7.55 4.86 -0.56
C ILE A 140 6.73 3.59 -0.77
N VAL A 141 7.39 2.57 -1.31
CA VAL A 141 6.75 1.30 -1.69
C VAL A 141 7.39 0.14 -0.93
N GLU A 142 6.56 -0.80 -0.51
CA GLU A 142 7.01 -2.14 -0.15
C GLU A 142 6.97 -3.05 -1.38
N LEU A 143 7.98 -3.91 -1.49
CA LEU A 143 8.09 -4.93 -2.53
C LEU A 143 8.11 -6.32 -1.92
N ASP A 144 7.53 -7.26 -2.65
CA ASP A 144 7.50 -8.65 -2.28
C ASP A 144 8.92 -9.25 -2.39
N ALA A 145 9.46 -9.71 -1.27
CA ALA A 145 10.79 -10.31 -1.22
C ALA A 145 10.81 -11.72 -1.85
N THR A 146 9.65 -12.35 -2.01
CA THR A 146 9.49 -13.71 -2.53
C THR A 146 9.16 -13.73 -4.03
N GLU A 147 8.68 -12.61 -4.57
CA GLU A 147 8.40 -12.48 -6.00
C GLU A 147 9.70 -12.17 -6.78
N PRO A 148 10.13 -13.03 -7.71
CA PRO A 148 11.39 -12.81 -8.45
C PRO A 148 11.31 -11.66 -9.45
N GLY A 149 10.10 -11.25 -9.85
CA GLY A 149 9.90 -10.26 -10.89
C GLY A 149 8.59 -9.51 -10.71
N LEU A 150 7.69 -9.65 -11.68
CA LEU A 150 6.37 -9.05 -11.65
C LEU A 150 5.36 -10.12 -12.02
N TRP A 151 4.37 -10.30 -11.15
CA TRP A 151 3.17 -11.04 -11.45
C TRP A 151 2.00 -10.05 -11.59
N CYS A 152 1.15 -10.24 -12.60
CA CYS A 152 -0.09 -9.50 -12.82
C CYS A 152 -1.19 -10.48 -13.20
N GLY A 153 -2.37 -10.38 -12.58
CA GLY A 153 -3.48 -11.27 -12.87
C GLY A 153 -4.71 -10.94 -12.02
N HIS A 154 -5.58 -11.93 -11.85
CA HIS A 154 -6.66 -11.84 -10.87
C HIS A 154 -6.27 -12.61 -9.61
N ALA A 155 -6.60 -12.05 -8.45
CA ALA A 155 -6.49 -12.71 -7.17
C ALA A 155 -7.87 -12.77 -6.49
N GLN A 156 -8.02 -13.71 -5.58
CA GLN A 156 -9.15 -13.82 -4.67
C GLN A 156 -8.63 -13.85 -3.25
N LEU A 157 -9.32 -13.18 -2.34
CA LEU A 157 -9.03 -13.34 -0.94
C LEU A 157 -9.73 -14.58 -0.40
N ARG A 158 -8.96 -15.50 0.18
CA ARG A 158 -9.47 -16.66 0.90
C ARG A 158 -9.23 -16.46 2.39
N SER A 159 -10.32 -16.57 3.17
CA SER A 159 -10.28 -16.69 4.62
C SER A 159 -10.65 -18.12 5.02
N SER A 160 -10.52 -18.45 6.30
CA SER A 160 -10.91 -19.76 6.85
C SER A 160 -12.36 -20.16 6.55
N HIS A 161 -13.27 -19.20 6.34
CA HIS A 161 -14.70 -19.46 6.19
C HIS A 161 -15.33 -18.86 4.92
N ALA A 162 -14.56 -18.18 4.08
CA ALA A 162 -15.09 -17.50 2.90
C ALA A 162 -14.05 -17.33 1.80
N MET A 163 -14.53 -17.38 0.55
CA MET A 163 -13.79 -16.96 -0.65
C MET A 163 -14.40 -15.67 -1.18
N GLY A 164 -13.57 -14.67 -1.44
CA GLY A 164 -13.97 -13.42 -2.07
C GLY A 164 -14.09 -13.54 -3.59
N SER A 165 -14.79 -12.59 -4.21
CA SER A 165 -14.79 -12.41 -5.66
C SER A 165 -13.39 -12.09 -6.20
N PRO A 166 -13.05 -12.51 -7.43
CA PRO A 166 -11.80 -12.13 -8.08
C PRO A 166 -11.68 -10.62 -8.28
N PHE A 167 -10.46 -10.09 -8.16
CA PHE A 167 -10.11 -8.70 -8.45
C PHE A 167 -8.73 -8.61 -9.10
N PRO A 168 -8.46 -7.57 -9.91
CA PRO A 168 -7.15 -7.38 -10.52
C PRO A 168 -6.10 -7.08 -9.45
N TRP A 169 -4.97 -7.78 -9.52
CA TRP A 169 -3.88 -7.67 -8.56
C TRP A 169 -2.53 -7.88 -9.24
N ALA A 170 -1.48 -7.37 -8.60
CA ALA A 170 -0.11 -7.62 -9.00
C ALA A 170 0.78 -7.87 -7.78
N SER A 171 1.91 -8.54 -7.99
CA SER A 171 2.95 -8.70 -6.98
C SER A 171 4.26 -8.30 -7.63
N ALA A 172 4.93 -7.32 -7.03
CA ALA A 172 6.14 -6.73 -7.57
C ALA A 172 7.32 -7.01 -6.64
N GLY A 173 8.29 -7.74 -7.18
CA GLY A 173 9.57 -8.00 -6.55
C GLY A 173 10.59 -6.89 -6.76
N THR A 174 11.66 -6.94 -5.96
CA THR A 174 12.75 -5.93 -6.03
C THR A 174 13.41 -5.80 -7.40
N ALA A 175 13.46 -6.88 -8.19
CA ALA A 175 14.04 -6.86 -9.53
C ALA A 175 13.18 -6.11 -10.57
N ALA A 176 11.86 -6.05 -10.37
CA ALA A 176 10.96 -5.35 -11.28
C ALA A 176 10.96 -3.83 -11.05
N LEU A 177 11.36 -3.37 -9.86
CA LEU A 177 11.22 -1.97 -9.44
C LEU A 177 11.84 -0.95 -10.40
N PRO A 178 13.09 -1.08 -10.88
CA PRO A 178 13.69 -0.05 -11.73
C PRO A 178 12.89 0.17 -13.02
N ARG A 179 12.38 -0.92 -13.61
CA ARG A 179 11.54 -0.87 -14.83
C ARG A 179 10.19 -0.21 -14.55
N LEU A 180 9.52 -0.62 -13.48
CA LEU A 180 8.22 -0.08 -13.08
C LEU A 180 8.30 1.42 -12.76
N ALA A 181 9.27 1.80 -11.93
CA ALA A 181 9.51 3.20 -11.56
C ALA A 181 9.84 4.04 -12.80
N GLY A 182 10.76 3.59 -13.66
CA GLY A 182 11.13 4.32 -14.88
C GLY A 182 9.95 4.54 -15.83
N GLN A 183 9.09 3.54 -16.03
CA GLN A 183 7.87 3.68 -16.84
C GLN A 183 6.85 4.63 -16.20
N ALA A 184 6.88 4.79 -14.87
CA ALA A 184 6.04 5.72 -14.13
C ALA A 184 6.61 7.14 -14.00
N GLY A 185 7.78 7.42 -14.60
CA GLY A 185 8.43 8.74 -14.46
C GLY A 185 9.11 8.94 -13.10
N LEU A 186 9.40 7.84 -12.39
CA LEU A 186 10.05 7.82 -11.08
C LEU A 186 11.43 7.11 -11.18
N ARG A 187 12.25 7.29 -10.16
CA ARG A 187 13.47 6.49 -9.95
C ARG A 187 13.66 6.14 -8.48
N PRO A 188 14.25 4.98 -8.16
CA PRO A 188 14.67 4.69 -6.79
C PRO A 188 15.72 5.70 -6.33
N SER A 189 15.50 6.33 -5.17
CA SER A 189 16.50 7.15 -4.48
C SER A 189 17.25 6.35 -3.43
N VAL A 190 16.52 5.57 -2.63
CA VAL A 190 17.05 4.72 -1.57
C VAL A 190 16.27 3.41 -1.52
N THR A 191 16.96 2.32 -1.24
CA THR A 191 16.32 1.01 -1.02
C THR A 191 16.75 0.43 0.32
N TYR A 192 15.91 -0.45 0.86
CA TYR A 192 16.17 -1.25 2.04
C TYR A 192 15.80 -2.69 1.77
N ARG A 193 16.65 -3.59 2.23
CA ARG A 193 16.47 -5.03 2.13
C ARG A 193 16.72 -5.63 3.50
N GLY A 194 15.65 -6.09 4.12
CA GLY A 194 15.67 -6.89 5.34
C GLY A 194 14.73 -8.08 5.19
N ARG A 195 13.91 -8.36 6.20
CA ARG A 195 12.81 -9.34 6.05
C ARG A 195 11.75 -8.82 5.09
N ARG A 196 11.61 -7.50 5.03
CA ARG A 196 10.81 -6.75 4.07
C ARG A 196 11.72 -5.91 3.19
N SER A 197 11.27 -5.63 1.98
CA SER A 197 12.00 -4.80 1.03
C SER A 197 11.23 -3.52 0.78
N PHE A 198 11.87 -2.38 0.99
CA PHE A 198 11.27 -1.07 0.73
C PHE A 198 12.10 -0.27 -0.25
N ALA A 199 11.45 0.64 -0.96
CA ALA A 199 12.12 1.63 -1.77
C ALA A 199 11.43 2.98 -1.64
N GLU A 200 12.25 4.03 -1.56
CA GLU A 200 11.81 5.40 -1.78
C GLU A 200 12.04 5.76 -3.24
N LEU A 201 10.98 6.24 -3.90
CA LEU A 201 10.97 6.64 -5.29
C LEU A 201 10.76 8.14 -5.37
N VAL A 202 11.53 8.80 -6.22
CA VAL A 202 11.41 10.25 -6.47
C VAL A 202 11.13 10.49 -7.95
N PRO A 203 10.49 11.62 -8.32
CA PRO A 203 10.33 12.01 -9.71
C PRO A 203 11.67 12.00 -10.46
N LEU A 204 11.63 11.59 -11.72
CA LEU A 204 12.70 11.93 -12.67
C LEU A 204 12.66 13.46 -12.79
N THR A 205 13.73 14.12 -12.35
CA THR A 205 13.88 15.56 -12.57
C THR A 205 13.80 15.83 -14.06
N ALA A 206 12.92 16.76 -14.45
CA ALA A 206 12.86 17.28 -15.82
C ALA A 206 14.18 17.94 -16.22
#